data_AF-A0A7G6XX70-F1
#
_entry.id   AF-A0A7G6XX70-F1
#
_cell.length_a   1.000
_cell.length_b   1.000
_cell.length_c   1.000
_cell.angle_alpha   90.00
_cell.angle_beta   90.00
_cell.angle_gamma   90.00
#
_symmetry.space_group_name_H-M   'P 1'
#
loop_
_entity.id
_entity.type
_entity.pdbx_description
1 polymer ?
#
loop_
_entity_poly.entity_id
_entity_poly.type
_entity_poly.pdbx_seq_one_letter_code
_entity_poly.pdbx_strand_id
1 'polypeptide(L)'
;MSAFGRRNGITAGARPGFGVARPMQGGTGRPEGGEQFPPIDTLALPGEIAAPDAGLIPVGQIDAMQRLADRQASSGEAGNSRVEGFEASIHKIKEQVLPRLLERVDPEAAATLGKDELAEEFRPIIGEVLAELKLTLNRREQFALEKVLVDELLGLGPLEELLADPEISDIMVNGPEQTFIEKKGKLQLAQIQFRDEEHLFQIAQRICNSVGRRVDQTTPLADARLKDGSRVNVIVPPLSLRGTAISIRKFSAKPITLDMMAGFGSMSPKMATALKIAGACRFNIVISGGTGSGKTTMLNALSKMIDPGERVLTIEDAAELRLQQPHWLPLETRPANLEGQGEISIRDLVKNALRMRPDRIILGEIRGSECFDMLSAMNTGHDGSMCTLHSNSPREALARMENMVMMSDIKVPKEAISRQIADSVDMIIQVKRLRDGSRRVTNVTEVIGMEGPVIVTQELFKFEYLDESADGKIIGEYRAMGLRPYSIDKAKQFGFDQAFLEACL
;
A
#
# COMPACT_ATOMS: atom_id res chain seq x y z
N MET A 1 52.14 -1.39 -26.97
CA MET A 1 51.71 -1.16 -28.37
C MET A 1 50.19 -1.01 -28.29
N SER A 2 49.55 0.15 -28.45
CA SER A 2 49.73 1.28 -29.37
C SER A 2 49.35 0.97 -30.82
N ALA A 3 48.17 1.43 -31.22
CA ALA A 3 47.74 1.66 -32.60
C ALA A 3 46.62 2.73 -32.60
N PHE A 4 46.99 4.01 -32.75
CA PHE A 4 46.05 5.13 -32.87
C PHE A 4 45.67 5.34 -34.35
N GLY A 5 44.45 5.81 -34.61
CA GLY A 5 44.03 6.34 -35.92
C GLY A 5 43.10 7.56 -35.75
N ARG A 6 43.38 8.68 -36.43
CA ARG A 6 42.71 9.98 -36.15
C ARG A 6 42.83 10.97 -37.34
N ARG A 7 41.72 11.66 -37.68
CA ARG A 7 41.60 12.79 -38.67
C ARG A 7 41.79 12.36 -40.15
N ASN A 8 41.25 12.99 -41.21
CA ASN A 8 40.28 14.10 -41.47
C ASN A 8 39.70 13.91 -42.91
N GLY A 9 38.70 14.65 -43.46
CA GLY A 9 37.78 15.67 -42.92
C GLY A 9 37.34 16.76 -43.94
N ILE A 10 36.18 17.39 -43.71
CA ILE A 10 35.62 18.65 -44.31
C ILE A 10 34.88 18.58 -45.68
N THR A 11 33.81 19.40 -45.80
CA THR A 11 32.92 19.73 -46.94
C THR A 11 31.84 18.70 -47.35
N ALA A 12 30.62 19.08 -47.79
CA ALA A 12 29.78 20.26 -47.52
C ALA A 12 28.31 19.96 -47.94
N GLY A 13 27.30 20.49 -47.23
CA GLY A 13 25.88 20.28 -47.60
C GLY A 13 24.88 20.97 -46.66
N ALA A 14 23.87 21.64 -47.21
CA ALA A 14 23.02 22.59 -46.50
C ALA A 14 21.94 21.97 -45.58
N ARG A 15 21.47 22.77 -44.61
CA ARG A 15 20.19 22.60 -43.89
C ARG A 15 19.38 23.90 -44.01
N PRO A 16 18.06 23.87 -44.24
CA PRO A 16 17.21 25.05 -44.10
C PRO A 16 16.96 25.36 -42.61
N GLY A 17 16.87 26.65 -42.27
CA GLY A 17 16.53 27.12 -40.93
C GLY A 17 15.12 27.69 -40.86
N PHE A 18 14.43 27.52 -39.74
CA PHE A 18 13.17 28.21 -39.45
C PHE A 18 13.42 29.57 -38.82
N GLY A 19 12.73 30.60 -39.32
CA GLY A 19 12.91 31.99 -38.91
C GLY A 19 12.15 32.36 -37.63
N VAL A 20 12.67 33.35 -36.91
CA VAL A 20 12.03 34.00 -35.74
C VAL A 20 11.39 35.30 -36.20
N ALA A 21 10.18 35.62 -35.72
CA ALA A 21 9.50 36.88 -35.97
C ALA A 21 9.18 37.64 -34.67
N ARG A 22 9.27 38.98 -34.71
CA ARG A 22 8.85 39.92 -33.65
C ARG A 22 8.25 41.19 -34.28
N PRO A 23 7.52 42.05 -33.53
CA PRO A 23 6.25 42.61 -34.03
C PRO A 23 6.21 44.14 -34.23
N MET A 24 5.17 44.60 -34.93
CA MET A 24 4.46 45.89 -34.79
C MET A 24 2.97 45.63 -35.11
N GLN A 25 1.96 46.11 -34.36
CA GLN A 25 1.53 47.48 -34.03
C GLN A 25 0.80 48.25 -35.15
N GLY A 26 -0.33 48.85 -34.80
CA GLY A 26 -1.06 49.85 -35.62
C GLY A 26 -2.26 49.30 -36.39
N GLY A 27 -3.37 50.05 -36.40
CA GLY A 27 -4.56 49.78 -37.21
C GLY A 27 -5.47 51.01 -37.31
N THR A 28 -6.42 51.02 -38.25
CA THR A 28 -7.51 52.02 -38.40
C THR A 28 -8.48 51.59 -39.50
N GLY A 29 -9.75 52.04 -39.43
CA GLY A 29 -10.64 52.14 -40.61
C GLY A 29 -11.71 51.05 -40.80
N ARG A 30 -12.89 51.50 -41.25
CA ARG A 30 -14.12 50.80 -41.66
C ARG A 30 -14.62 51.47 -42.98
N PRO A 31 -15.72 51.04 -43.66
CA PRO A 31 -16.68 49.94 -43.41
C PRO A 31 -16.60 48.90 -44.59
N GLU A 32 -17.58 48.17 -45.15
CA GLU A 32 -19.07 48.05 -45.09
C GLU A 32 -19.51 46.59 -45.36
N GLY A 33 -20.74 46.22 -44.94
CA GLY A 33 -21.58 45.12 -45.50
C GLY A 33 -21.16 43.65 -45.24
N GLY A 34 -22.06 42.73 -44.85
CA GLY A 34 -23.47 42.87 -44.45
C GLY A 34 -24.15 41.51 -44.19
N GLU A 35 -25.06 41.47 -43.20
CA GLU A 35 -25.97 40.34 -42.84
C GLU A 35 -25.31 39.02 -42.33
N GLN A 36 -25.95 38.18 -41.50
CA GLN A 36 -27.37 38.08 -41.12
C GLN A 36 -27.59 37.52 -39.68
N PHE A 37 -28.76 37.82 -39.09
CA PHE A 37 -29.36 37.33 -37.81
C PHE A 37 -28.84 37.88 -36.43
N PRO A 38 -29.73 37.95 -35.38
CA PRO A 38 -29.56 38.84 -34.22
C PRO A 38 -29.18 38.14 -32.87
N PRO A 39 -28.83 38.92 -31.82
CA PRO A 39 -28.50 38.41 -30.48
C PRO A 39 -29.72 38.15 -29.57
N ILE A 40 -29.45 37.51 -28.43
CA ILE A 40 -30.41 37.16 -27.36
C ILE A 40 -30.57 38.35 -26.39
N ASP A 41 -31.81 38.79 -26.13
CA ASP A 41 -32.39 38.86 -24.77
C ASP A 41 -33.83 39.42 -24.75
N THR A 42 -34.66 38.91 -23.83
CA THR A 42 -35.58 39.64 -22.90
C THR A 42 -36.86 38.86 -22.50
N LEU A 43 -37.02 38.65 -21.17
CA LEU A 43 -38.28 38.68 -20.38
C LEU A 43 -39.40 37.63 -20.68
N ALA A 44 -40.19 37.11 -19.70
CA ALA A 44 -40.19 37.19 -18.23
C ALA A 44 -40.94 35.99 -17.58
N LEU A 45 -40.86 35.85 -16.25
CA LEU A 45 -41.67 34.95 -15.39
C LEU A 45 -42.98 35.66 -14.96
N PRO A 46 -44.13 34.98 -14.74
CA PRO A 46 -44.39 34.02 -13.64
C PRO A 46 -45.18 32.76 -14.11
N GLY A 47 -45.77 31.85 -13.31
CA GLY A 47 -45.99 31.70 -11.85
C GLY A 47 -46.72 30.37 -11.55
N GLU A 48 -46.99 30.04 -10.28
CA GLU A 48 -47.54 28.74 -9.83
C GLU A 48 -49.03 28.50 -10.18
N ILE A 49 -49.44 27.22 -10.27
CA ILE A 49 -50.65 26.60 -9.65
C ILE A 49 -50.73 25.09 -9.98
N ALA A 50 -51.53 24.31 -9.24
CA ALA A 50 -51.54 22.84 -9.21
C ALA A 50 -52.47 22.12 -10.23
N ALA A 51 -52.36 20.80 -10.23
CA ALA A 51 -53.14 19.79 -10.97
C ALA A 51 -54.66 19.75 -10.57
N PRO A 52 -55.58 18.99 -11.23
CA PRO A 52 -55.29 17.81 -12.07
C PRO A 52 -56.18 17.47 -13.30
N ASP A 53 -55.68 16.47 -14.06
CA ASP A 53 -56.37 15.41 -14.84
C ASP A 53 -57.06 15.71 -16.20
N ALA A 54 -57.33 14.61 -16.92
CA ALA A 54 -58.20 14.39 -18.08
C ALA A 54 -57.72 14.82 -19.50
N GLY A 55 -56.91 13.96 -20.14
CA GLY A 55 -57.27 13.45 -21.49
C GLY A 55 -56.30 13.64 -22.68
N LEU A 56 -56.14 12.56 -23.44
CA LEU A 56 -55.75 12.48 -24.87
C LEU A 56 -54.38 13.06 -25.30
N ILE A 57 -53.36 12.18 -25.36
CA ILE A 57 -52.09 12.44 -26.05
C ILE A 57 -52.14 11.82 -27.47
N PRO A 58 -51.82 12.56 -28.56
CA PRO A 58 -51.66 11.99 -29.90
C PRO A 58 -50.41 11.10 -30.01
N VAL A 59 -50.54 9.95 -30.69
CA VAL A 59 -49.43 9.02 -30.95
C VAL A 59 -48.43 9.66 -31.93
N GLY A 60 -47.17 9.82 -31.53
CA GLY A 60 -46.12 10.26 -32.46
C GLY A 60 -44.71 10.55 -31.89
N GLN A 61 -44.58 11.10 -30.68
CA GLN A 61 -43.26 11.61 -30.21
C GLN A 61 -42.51 10.72 -29.20
N ILE A 62 -43.18 9.79 -28.51
CA ILE A 62 -42.55 8.94 -27.47
C ILE A 62 -41.49 8.00 -28.08
N ASP A 63 -41.79 7.43 -29.24
CA ASP A 63 -41.03 6.39 -29.93
C ASP A 63 -39.61 6.84 -30.36
N ALA A 64 -39.38 8.15 -30.55
CA ALA A 64 -38.08 8.67 -30.95
C ALA A 64 -37.03 8.68 -29.83
N MET A 65 -37.41 9.06 -28.60
CA MET A 65 -36.49 9.06 -27.45
C MET A 65 -36.32 7.66 -26.85
N GLN A 66 -37.38 6.84 -26.86
CA GLN A 66 -37.31 5.49 -26.32
C GLN A 66 -36.32 4.62 -27.13
N ARG A 67 -36.39 4.67 -28.48
CA ARG A 67 -35.39 4.04 -29.37
C ARG A 67 -33.95 4.58 -29.22
N LEU A 68 -33.74 5.68 -28.51
CA LEU A 68 -32.42 6.25 -28.21
C LEU A 68 -31.92 5.75 -26.84
N ALA A 69 -32.79 5.70 -25.83
CA ALA A 69 -32.53 5.07 -24.54
C ALA A 69 -32.23 3.56 -24.69
N ASP A 70 -33.04 2.83 -25.47
CA ASP A 70 -32.84 1.39 -25.75
C ASP A 70 -31.49 1.12 -26.43
N ARG A 71 -31.00 2.05 -27.27
CA ARG A 71 -29.67 1.98 -27.89
C ARG A 71 -28.55 2.23 -26.88
N GLN A 72 -28.75 3.10 -25.90
CA GLN A 72 -27.76 3.31 -24.83
C GLN A 72 -27.72 2.11 -23.89
N ALA A 73 -28.86 1.60 -23.42
CA ALA A 73 -28.93 0.43 -22.54
C ALA A 73 -28.33 -0.84 -23.19
N SER A 74 -28.77 -1.18 -24.42
CA SER A 74 -28.26 -2.35 -25.16
C SER A 74 -26.77 -2.28 -25.51
N SER A 75 -26.16 -1.09 -25.52
CA SER A 75 -24.72 -0.92 -25.73
C SER A 75 -23.85 -1.26 -24.52
N GLY A 76 -24.42 -1.28 -23.31
CA GLY A 76 -23.72 -1.63 -22.07
C GLY A 76 -23.98 -3.05 -21.58
N GLU A 77 -25.25 -3.41 -21.35
CA GLU A 77 -25.62 -4.63 -20.61
C GLU A 77 -25.33 -5.92 -21.38
N ALA A 78 -25.41 -5.88 -22.72
CA ALA A 78 -25.08 -7.01 -23.59
C ALA A 78 -23.57 -7.35 -23.64
N GLY A 79 -22.72 -6.45 -23.14
CA GLY A 79 -21.29 -6.69 -22.95
C GLY A 79 -21.02 -7.48 -21.67
N ASN A 80 -21.43 -6.95 -20.52
CA ASN A 80 -21.13 -7.53 -19.21
C ASN A 80 -21.75 -8.94 -19.05
N SER A 81 -23.04 -9.08 -19.34
CA SER A 81 -23.78 -10.35 -19.19
C SER A 81 -23.19 -11.52 -19.99
N ARG A 82 -22.55 -11.22 -21.14
CA ARG A 82 -21.85 -12.22 -21.97
C ARG A 82 -20.45 -12.56 -21.45
N VAL A 83 -19.79 -11.64 -20.74
CA VAL A 83 -18.48 -11.90 -20.11
C VAL A 83 -18.68 -12.75 -18.86
N GLU A 84 -19.62 -12.38 -17.99
CA GLU A 84 -19.97 -13.13 -16.78
C GLU A 84 -20.40 -14.58 -17.12
N GLY A 85 -21.24 -14.75 -18.15
CA GLY A 85 -21.63 -16.09 -18.63
C GLY A 85 -20.50 -16.90 -19.26
N PHE A 86 -19.50 -16.24 -19.86
CA PHE A 86 -18.31 -16.89 -20.43
C PHE A 86 -17.38 -17.39 -19.32
N GLU A 87 -17.08 -16.56 -18.33
CA GLU A 87 -16.19 -16.91 -17.21
C GLU A 87 -16.80 -18.01 -16.32
N ALA A 88 -18.10 -17.93 -16.02
CA ALA A 88 -18.82 -18.98 -15.30
C ALA A 88 -18.84 -20.34 -16.06
N SER A 89 -18.91 -20.30 -17.40
CA SER A 89 -18.81 -21.50 -18.22
C SER A 89 -17.41 -22.12 -18.15
N ILE A 90 -16.36 -21.29 -18.31
CA ILE A 90 -14.96 -21.73 -18.21
C ILE A 90 -14.66 -22.36 -16.83
N HIS A 91 -15.15 -21.78 -15.72
CA HIS A 91 -14.93 -22.36 -14.39
C HIS A 91 -15.55 -23.77 -14.25
N LYS A 92 -16.78 -23.95 -14.74
CA LYS A 92 -17.48 -25.24 -14.71
C LYS A 92 -16.85 -26.30 -15.62
N ILE A 93 -16.16 -25.88 -16.68
CA ILE A 93 -15.35 -26.75 -17.55
C ILE A 93 -14.02 -27.11 -16.85
N LYS A 94 -13.36 -26.14 -16.23
CA LYS A 94 -12.11 -26.30 -15.47
C LYS A 94 -12.23 -27.41 -14.43
N GLU A 95 -13.30 -27.41 -13.65
CA GLU A 95 -13.62 -28.44 -12.64
C GLU A 95 -13.69 -29.88 -13.19
N GLN A 96 -14.04 -30.06 -14.46
CA GLN A 96 -14.17 -31.38 -15.11
C GLN A 96 -12.88 -31.83 -15.81
N VAL A 97 -12.10 -30.87 -16.31
CA VAL A 97 -10.87 -31.09 -17.09
C VAL A 97 -9.65 -31.24 -16.19
N LEU A 98 -9.50 -30.39 -15.15
CA LEU A 98 -8.33 -30.36 -14.28
C LEU A 98 -8.00 -31.70 -13.60
N PRO A 99 -8.97 -32.51 -13.10
CA PRO A 99 -8.65 -33.81 -12.51
C PRO A 99 -8.02 -34.80 -13.50
N ARG A 100 -8.59 -34.92 -14.71
CA ARG A 100 -8.07 -35.81 -15.78
C ARG A 100 -6.73 -35.35 -16.35
N LEU A 101 -6.48 -34.04 -16.30
CA LEU A 101 -5.21 -33.45 -16.68
C LEU A 101 -4.10 -33.87 -15.71
N LEU A 102 -4.41 -33.88 -14.41
CA LEU A 102 -3.50 -34.29 -13.33
C LEU A 102 -3.34 -35.81 -13.23
N GLU A 103 -4.32 -36.61 -13.67
CA GLU A 103 -4.16 -38.07 -13.87
C GLU A 103 -3.14 -38.40 -14.99
N ARG A 104 -2.79 -37.43 -15.85
CA ARG A 104 -1.95 -37.61 -17.04
C ARG A 104 -0.60 -36.91 -16.99
N VAL A 105 -0.32 -36.11 -15.97
CA VAL A 105 0.97 -35.41 -15.83
C VAL A 105 1.51 -35.51 -14.41
N ASP A 106 2.80 -35.88 -14.34
CA ASP A 106 3.61 -35.89 -13.13
C ASP A 106 3.80 -34.45 -12.58
N PRO A 107 3.34 -34.15 -11.35
CA PRO A 107 3.51 -32.83 -10.73
C PRO A 107 4.96 -32.42 -10.50
N GLU A 108 5.87 -33.37 -10.23
CA GLU A 108 7.29 -33.07 -10.00
C GLU A 108 7.96 -32.67 -11.33
N ALA A 109 7.68 -33.40 -12.42
CA ALA A 109 8.16 -33.03 -13.75
C ALA A 109 7.62 -31.66 -14.18
N ALA A 110 6.32 -31.42 -14.01
CA ALA A 110 5.68 -30.14 -14.33
C ALA A 110 6.26 -28.95 -13.56
N ALA A 111 6.72 -29.16 -12.31
CA ALA A 111 7.33 -28.10 -11.51
C ALA A 111 8.74 -27.66 -11.98
N THR A 112 9.37 -28.39 -12.92
CA THR A 112 10.72 -28.09 -13.42
C THR A 112 10.77 -27.27 -14.72
N LEU A 113 9.65 -27.14 -15.43
CA LEU A 113 9.58 -26.55 -16.78
C LEU A 113 9.22 -25.05 -16.76
N GLY A 114 9.62 -24.32 -17.80
CA GLY A 114 9.24 -22.92 -18.01
C GLY A 114 7.75 -22.77 -18.37
N LYS A 115 7.18 -21.57 -18.15
CA LYS A 115 5.73 -21.33 -18.40
C LYS A 115 5.32 -21.60 -19.85
N ASP A 116 6.19 -21.26 -20.80
CA ASP A 116 5.93 -21.44 -22.23
C ASP A 116 6.16 -22.89 -22.68
N GLU A 117 7.15 -23.57 -22.10
CA GLU A 117 7.43 -25.00 -22.35
C GLU A 117 6.28 -25.88 -21.84
N LEU A 118 5.82 -25.62 -20.60
CA LEU A 118 4.69 -26.33 -20.02
C LEU A 118 3.39 -26.10 -20.82
N ALA A 119 3.18 -24.88 -21.33
CA ALA A 119 2.00 -24.55 -22.11
C ALA A 119 1.91 -25.31 -23.43
N GLU A 120 3.05 -25.62 -24.08
CA GLU A 120 3.06 -26.45 -25.29
C GLU A 120 2.94 -27.96 -24.97
N GLU A 121 3.58 -28.46 -23.91
CA GLU A 121 3.47 -29.87 -23.47
C GLU A 121 2.04 -30.23 -22.98
N PHE A 122 1.38 -29.34 -22.24
CA PHE A 122 0.02 -29.60 -21.76
C PHE A 122 -1.05 -29.43 -22.85
N ARG A 123 -0.77 -28.69 -23.93
CA ARG A 123 -1.75 -28.41 -24.99
C ARG A 123 -2.36 -29.67 -25.64
N PRO A 124 -1.59 -30.69 -26.08
CA PRO A 124 -2.16 -31.93 -26.61
C PRO A 124 -2.99 -32.66 -25.55
N ILE A 125 -2.52 -32.70 -24.29
CA ILE A 125 -3.20 -33.42 -23.18
C ILE A 125 -4.55 -32.77 -22.87
N ILE A 126 -4.62 -31.43 -22.83
CA ILE A 126 -5.89 -30.68 -22.69
C ILE A 126 -6.83 -31.00 -23.87
N GLY A 127 -6.30 -31.08 -25.09
CA GLY A 127 -7.07 -31.47 -26.27
C GLY A 127 -7.67 -32.88 -26.17
N GLU A 128 -6.90 -33.86 -25.70
CA GLU A 128 -7.37 -35.23 -25.46
C GLU A 128 -8.43 -35.31 -24.35
N VAL A 129 -8.21 -34.62 -23.23
CA VAL A 129 -9.19 -34.56 -22.11
C VAL A 129 -10.51 -33.93 -22.56
N LEU A 130 -10.47 -32.86 -23.36
CA LEU A 130 -11.68 -32.23 -23.93
C LEU A 130 -12.42 -33.16 -24.90
N ALA A 131 -11.69 -33.90 -25.74
CA ALA A 131 -12.27 -34.87 -26.67
C ALA A 131 -12.92 -36.06 -25.95
N GLU A 132 -12.28 -36.59 -24.91
CA GLU A 132 -12.82 -37.65 -24.05
C GLU A 132 -14.11 -37.23 -23.35
N LEU A 133 -14.10 -36.02 -22.76
CA LEU A 133 -15.27 -35.41 -22.12
C LEU A 133 -16.36 -34.96 -23.12
N LYS A 134 -16.08 -35.00 -24.42
CA LYS A 134 -16.95 -34.53 -25.52
C LYS A 134 -17.32 -33.05 -25.39
N LEU A 135 -16.44 -32.25 -24.77
CA LEU A 135 -16.63 -30.82 -24.57
C LEU A 135 -16.21 -30.04 -25.82
N THR A 136 -17.19 -29.59 -26.60
CA THR A 136 -16.94 -28.76 -27.79
C THR A 136 -16.74 -27.30 -27.38
N LEU A 137 -15.48 -26.85 -27.38
CA LEU A 137 -15.11 -25.45 -27.13
C LEU A 137 -14.75 -24.75 -28.44
N ASN A 138 -15.09 -23.47 -28.56
CA ASN A 138 -14.54 -22.64 -29.63
C ASN A 138 -13.09 -22.24 -29.32
N ARG A 139 -12.33 -21.81 -30.34
CA ARG A 139 -10.88 -21.53 -30.21
C ARG A 139 -10.53 -20.46 -29.16
N ARG A 140 -11.45 -19.56 -28.80
CA ARG A 140 -11.27 -18.56 -27.73
C ARG A 140 -11.55 -19.17 -26.35
N GLU A 141 -12.55 -20.03 -26.23
CA GLU A 141 -12.84 -20.79 -24.99
C GLU A 141 -11.71 -21.76 -24.68
N GLN A 142 -11.24 -22.51 -25.67
CA GLN A 142 -10.10 -23.43 -25.51
C GLN A 142 -8.84 -22.67 -25.08
N PHE A 143 -8.49 -21.54 -25.73
CA PHE A 143 -7.32 -20.75 -25.35
C PHE A 143 -7.46 -20.11 -23.95
N ALA A 144 -8.67 -19.70 -23.56
CA ALA A 144 -8.95 -19.21 -22.21
C ALA A 144 -8.80 -20.33 -21.16
N LEU A 145 -9.29 -21.54 -21.45
CA LEU A 145 -9.17 -22.71 -20.59
C LEU A 145 -7.70 -23.19 -20.49
N GLU A 146 -6.98 -23.29 -21.62
CA GLU A 146 -5.54 -23.59 -21.65
C GLU A 146 -4.78 -22.63 -20.73
N LYS A 147 -5.04 -21.31 -20.86
CA LYS A 147 -4.41 -20.31 -20.00
C LYS A 147 -4.78 -20.50 -18.53
N VAL A 148 -6.06 -20.67 -18.21
CA VAL A 148 -6.53 -20.85 -16.81
C VAL A 148 -5.94 -22.10 -16.17
N LEU A 149 -5.86 -23.21 -16.90
CA LEU A 149 -5.25 -24.45 -16.41
C LEU A 149 -3.74 -24.29 -16.20
N VAL A 150 -3.01 -23.69 -17.14
CA VAL A 150 -1.56 -23.44 -17.00
C VAL A 150 -1.27 -22.40 -15.89
N ASP A 151 -2.10 -21.37 -15.75
CA ASP A 151 -2.00 -20.40 -14.65
C ASP A 151 -2.31 -21.06 -13.30
N GLU A 152 -3.28 -21.99 -13.19
CA GLU A 152 -3.55 -22.75 -11.96
C GLU A 152 -2.46 -23.78 -11.63
N LEU A 153 -1.93 -24.48 -12.64
CA LEU A 153 -0.87 -25.48 -12.49
C LEU A 153 0.49 -24.87 -12.11
N LEU A 154 0.87 -23.70 -12.64
CA LEU A 154 2.16 -23.05 -12.37
C LEU A 154 2.11 -21.85 -11.43
N GLY A 155 0.96 -21.20 -11.30
CA GLY A 155 0.75 -20.04 -10.44
C GLY A 155 0.57 -20.39 -8.97
N LEU A 156 -0.31 -19.66 -8.30
CA LEU A 156 -0.61 -19.83 -6.87
C LEU A 156 -1.98 -20.52 -6.63
N GLY A 157 -2.56 -21.11 -7.68
CA GLY A 157 -3.83 -21.80 -7.64
C GLY A 157 -4.97 -20.93 -7.09
N PRO A 158 -5.82 -21.45 -6.18
CA PRO A 158 -6.94 -20.71 -5.58
C PRO A 158 -6.56 -19.39 -4.87
N LEU A 159 -5.28 -19.16 -4.56
CA LEU A 159 -4.83 -17.89 -3.99
C LEU A 159 -4.85 -16.73 -4.98
N GLU A 160 -4.80 -16.98 -6.30
CA GLU A 160 -4.66 -15.90 -7.29
C GLU A 160 -5.89 -14.97 -7.31
N GLU A 161 -7.09 -15.49 -7.11
CA GLU A 161 -8.31 -14.69 -6.98
C GLU A 161 -8.27 -13.77 -5.74
N LEU A 162 -7.85 -14.32 -4.59
CA LEU A 162 -7.69 -13.55 -3.35
C LEU A 162 -6.55 -12.53 -3.42
N LEU A 163 -5.51 -12.81 -4.21
CA LEU A 163 -4.42 -11.90 -4.49
C LEU A 163 -4.84 -10.80 -5.48
N ALA A 164 -5.76 -11.08 -6.41
CA ALA A 164 -6.32 -10.09 -7.31
C ALA A 164 -7.24 -9.05 -6.62
N ASP A 165 -8.09 -9.45 -5.66
CA ASP A 165 -9.05 -8.53 -4.99
C ASP A 165 -8.33 -7.41 -4.19
N PRO A 166 -8.41 -6.13 -4.60
CA PRO A 166 -7.71 -5.02 -3.93
C PRO A 166 -8.35 -4.60 -2.60
N GLU A 167 -9.48 -5.19 -2.18
CA GLU A 167 -10.11 -4.94 -0.88
C GLU A 167 -9.63 -5.88 0.24
N ILE A 168 -8.90 -6.96 -0.11
CA ILE A 168 -8.29 -7.90 0.84
C ILE A 168 -6.90 -7.38 1.24
N SER A 169 -6.59 -7.38 2.55
CA SER A 169 -5.27 -6.98 3.09
C SER A 169 -4.43 -8.16 3.58
N ASP A 170 -5.05 -9.22 4.08
CA ASP A 170 -4.37 -10.38 4.67
C ASP A 170 -5.14 -11.66 4.29
N ILE A 171 -4.45 -12.75 3.95
CA ILE A 171 -5.00 -14.09 3.65
C ILE A 171 -4.36 -15.09 4.62
N MET A 172 -5.15 -15.97 5.22
CA MET A 172 -4.72 -16.96 6.21
C MET A 172 -5.31 -18.33 5.87
N VAL A 173 -4.49 -19.21 5.30
CA VAL A 173 -4.82 -20.61 5.01
C VAL A 173 -4.41 -21.47 6.20
N ASN A 174 -5.34 -22.24 6.76
CA ASN A 174 -5.14 -23.11 7.94
C ASN A 174 -5.10 -24.62 7.59
N GLY A 175 -5.04 -24.93 6.28
CA GLY A 175 -5.24 -26.25 5.68
C GLY A 175 -6.11 -26.15 4.42
N PRO A 176 -6.26 -27.21 3.62
CA PRO A 176 -6.86 -27.15 2.28
C PRO A 176 -8.34 -26.71 2.24
N GLU A 177 -9.10 -26.99 3.31
CA GLU A 177 -10.53 -26.66 3.40
C GLU A 177 -10.83 -25.29 4.05
N GLN A 178 -9.83 -24.60 4.62
CA GLN A 178 -10.06 -23.44 5.48
C GLN A 178 -9.12 -22.26 5.16
N THR A 179 -9.68 -21.25 4.48
CA THR A 179 -9.03 -19.95 4.26
C THR A 179 -9.84 -18.80 4.86
N PHE A 180 -9.20 -17.94 5.64
CA PHE A 180 -9.74 -16.65 6.10
C PHE A 180 -9.07 -15.48 5.36
N ILE A 181 -9.78 -14.35 5.29
CA ILE A 181 -9.28 -13.09 4.71
C ILE A 181 -9.65 -11.89 5.60
N GLU A 182 -8.75 -10.92 5.79
CA GLU A 182 -9.12 -9.58 6.28
C GLU A 182 -9.57 -8.73 5.10
N LYS A 183 -10.85 -8.36 5.08
CA LYS A 183 -11.46 -7.44 4.12
C LYS A 183 -12.07 -6.28 4.88
N LYS A 184 -11.71 -5.04 4.52
CA LYS A 184 -12.14 -3.79 5.20
C LYS A 184 -11.96 -3.80 6.73
N GLY A 185 -10.93 -4.48 7.25
CA GLY A 185 -10.66 -4.53 8.69
C GLY A 185 -11.51 -5.52 9.48
N LYS A 186 -12.20 -6.48 8.82
CA LYS A 186 -12.90 -7.60 9.45
C LYS A 186 -12.43 -8.93 8.84
N LEU A 187 -12.31 -9.96 9.68
CA LEU A 187 -12.00 -11.32 9.22
C LEU A 187 -13.29 -12.01 8.75
N GLN A 188 -13.20 -12.70 7.61
CA GLN A 188 -14.29 -13.51 7.04
C GLN A 188 -13.72 -14.78 6.39
N LEU A 189 -14.54 -15.81 6.24
CA LEU A 189 -14.14 -17.05 5.55
C LEU A 189 -14.20 -16.82 4.02
N ALA A 190 -13.09 -17.11 3.33
CA ALA A 190 -13.04 -17.05 1.87
C ALA A 190 -13.76 -18.25 1.25
N GLN A 191 -14.38 -18.07 0.08
CA GLN A 191 -15.05 -19.14 -0.67
C GLN A 191 -14.09 -19.81 -1.66
N ILE A 192 -12.89 -20.15 -1.19
CA ILE A 192 -11.89 -20.92 -1.95
C ILE A 192 -11.57 -22.23 -1.22
N GLN A 193 -11.20 -23.25 -1.97
CA GLN A 193 -10.74 -24.55 -1.46
C GLN A 193 -9.55 -25.03 -2.27
N PHE A 194 -8.59 -25.68 -1.62
CA PHE A 194 -7.51 -26.39 -2.29
C PHE A 194 -7.93 -27.85 -2.48
N ARG A 195 -7.58 -28.44 -3.64
CA ARG A 195 -7.86 -29.85 -4.00
C ARG A 195 -7.57 -30.82 -2.86
N ASP A 196 -6.40 -30.68 -2.24
CA ASP A 196 -5.91 -31.45 -1.09
C ASP A 196 -4.71 -30.75 -0.44
N GLU A 197 -4.21 -31.35 0.64
CA GLU A 197 -3.00 -30.92 1.36
C GLU A 197 -1.74 -30.94 0.47
N GLU A 198 -1.62 -31.91 -0.44
CA GLU A 198 -0.44 -32.02 -1.32
C GLU A 198 -0.36 -30.85 -2.28
N HIS A 199 -1.49 -30.47 -2.89
CA HIS A 199 -1.60 -29.29 -3.75
C HIS A 199 -1.27 -27.99 -2.99
N LEU A 200 -1.74 -27.86 -1.74
CA LEU A 200 -1.43 -26.72 -0.88
C LEU A 200 0.07 -26.66 -0.53
N PHE A 201 0.68 -27.81 -0.22
CA PHE A 201 2.11 -27.94 0.03
C PHE A 201 2.95 -27.60 -1.22
N GLN A 202 2.55 -28.07 -2.41
CA GLN A 202 3.20 -27.73 -3.69
C GLN A 202 3.11 -26.23 -4.02
N ILE A 203 2.02 -25.55 -3.66
CA ILE A 203 1.92 -24.08 -3.77
C ILE A 203 2.88 -23.40 -2.78
N ALA A 204 2.91 -23.86 -1.52
CA ALA A 204 3.82 -23.33 -0.51
C ALA A 204 5.30 -23.48 -0.90
N GLN A 205 5.69 -24.63 -1.46
CA GLN A 205 7.02 -24.86 -1.98
C GLN A 205 7.36 -23.93 -3.15
N ARG A 206 6.46 -23.75 -4.13
CA ARG A 206 6.66 -22.80 -5.23
C ARG A 206 6.88 -21.36 -4.76
N ILE A 207 6.11 -20.91 -3.75
CA ILE A 207 6.29 -19.58 -3.14
C ILE A 207 7.70 -19.44 -2.56
N CYS A 208 8.15 -20.39 -1.74
CA CYS A 208 9.47 -20.37 -1.13
C CYS A 208 10.61 -20.44 -2.17
N ASN A 209 10.51 -21.37 -3.12
CA ASN A 209 11.51 -21.57 -4.16
C ASN A 209 11.69 -20.31 -5.03
N SER A 210 10.61 -19.55 -5.27
CA SER A 210 10.65 -18.31 -6.07
C SER A 210 11.54 -17.19 -5.49
N VAL A 211 11.91 -17.28 -4.21
CA VAL A 211 12.84 -16.37 -3.51
C VAL A 211 14.10 -17.08 -2.99
N GLY A 212 14.42 -18.27 -3.52
CA GLY A 212 15.60 -19.04 -3.10
C GLY A 212 15.51 -19.59 -1.67
N ARG A 213 14.31 -19.73 -1.11
CA ARG A 213 14.04 -20.42 0.16
C ARG A 213 13.49 -21.81 -0.11
N ARG A 214 13.56 -22.70 0.87
CA ARG A 214 13.11 -24.09 0.79
C ARG A 214 12.20 -24.38 1.99
N VAL A 215 11.16 -25.18 1.79
CA VAL A 215 10.28 -25.67 2.85
C VAL A 215 9.99 -27.16 2.65
N ASP A 216 10.19 -27.95 3.70
CA ASP A 216 9.93 -29.39 3.76
C ASP A 216 9.95 -29.89 5.23
N GLN A 217 9.90 -31.20 5.46
CA GLN A 217 9.89 -31.78 6.82
C GLN A 217 11.17 -31.54 7.63
N THR A 218 12.30 -31.21 6.98
CA THR A 218 13.57 -30.84 7.64
C THR A 218 13.67 -29.33 7.89
N THR A 219 13.06 -28.52 7.03
CA THR A 219 12.94 -27.06 7.15
C THR A 219 11.46 -26.67 7.15
N PRO A 220 10.71 -26.93 8.26
CA PRO A 220 9.24 -26.82 8.28
C PRO A 220 8.70 -25.40 8.47
N LEU A 221 9.56 -24.38 8.42
CA LEU A 221 9.25 -22.96 8.55
C LEU A 221 9.95 -22.19 7.44
N ALA A 222 9.23 -21.30 6.74
CA ALA A 222 9.84 -20.43 5.73
C ALA A 222 9.10 -19.08 5.63
N ASP A 223 9.89 -18.01 5.50
CA ASP A 223 9.41 -16.67 5.15
C ASP A 223 9.84 -16.32 3.72
N ALA A 224 8.90 -15.77 2.95
CA ALA A 224 9.03 -15.52 1.52
C ALA A 224 8.33 -14.21 1.10
N ARG A 225 8.50 -13.83 -0.18
CA ARG A 225 7.88 -12.64 -0.78
C ARG A 225 7.38 -12.95 -2.18
N LEU A 226 6.13 -12.60 -2.48
CA LEU A 226 5.55 -12.71 -3.82
C LEU A 226 6.03 -11.55 -4.73
N LYS A 227 5.84 -11.71 -6.04
CA LYS A 227 6.32 -10.76 -7.08
C LYS A 227 5.72 -9.35 -6.97
N ASP A 228 4.59 -9.20 -6.30
CA ASP A 228 3.93 -7.92 -5.99
C ASP A 228 4.50 -7.22 -4.73
N GLY A 229 5.36 -7.91 -3.97
CA GLY A 229 5.90 -7.47 -2.69
C GLY A 229 5.17 -8.02 -1.47
N SER A 230 4.12 -8.82 -1.63
CA SER A 230 3.36 -9.41 -0.53
C SER A 230 4.22 -10.37 0.29
N ARG A 231 4.17 -10.25 1.63
CA ARG A 231 4.94 -11.11 2.54
C ARG A 231 4.18 -12.41 2.77
N VAL A 232 4.88 -13.54 2.75
CA VAL A 232 4.31 -14.86 3.03
C VAL A 232 5.09 -15.55 4.13
N ASN A 233 4.40 -16.05 5.14
CA ASN A 233 4.92 -17.01 6.11
C ASN A 233 4.28 -18.38 5.84
N VAL A 234 5.10 -19.44 5.88
CA VAL A 234 4.71 -20.83 5.65
C VAL A 234 5.13 -21.68 6.84
N ILE A 235 4.22 -22.54 7.31
CA ILE A 235 4.49 -23.60 8.28
C ILE A 235 3.86 -24.91 7.83
N VAL A 236 4.62 -26.01 7.88
CA VAL A 236 4.22 -27.34 7.40
C VAL A 236 4.32 -28.41 8.49
N PRO A 237 3.77 -29.62 8.30
CA PRO A 237 4.02 -30.74 9.21
C PRO A 237 5.52 -31.04 9.36
N PRO A 238 5.99 -31.45 10.55
CA PRO A 238 5.21 -31.85 11.72
C PRO A 238 4.79 -30.69 12.64
N LEU A 239 5.20 -29.44 12.37
CA LEU A 239 4.91 -28.32 13.27
C LEU A 239 3.46 -27.82 13.16
N SER A 240 2.91 -27.77 11.94
CA SER A 240 1.49 -27.54 11.74
C SER A 240 0.71 -28.86 11.76
N LEU A 241 -0.07 -29.08 12.83
CA LEU A 241 -0.82 -30.31 13.06
C LEU A 241 -2.07 -30.49 12.18
N ARG A 242 -2.38 -29.53 11.30
CA ARG A 242 -3.55 -29.53 10.41
C ARG A 242 -3.20 -29.60 8.92
N GLY A 243 -1.96 -29.93 8.60
CA GLY A 243 -1.40 -29.75 7.25
C GLY A 243 -0.77 -28.36 7.09
N THR A 244 -0.48 -27.99 5.87
CA THR A 244 0.23 -26.77 5.49
C THR A 244 -0.62 -25.54 5.83
N ALA A 245 -0.01 -24.55 6.47
CA ALA A 245 -0.62 -23.25 6.72
C ALA A 245 0.21 -22.13 6.09
N ILE A 246 -0.48 -21.16 5.48
CA ILE A 246 0.11 -20.06 4.72
C ILE A 246 -0.54 -18.76 5.19
N SER A 247 0.26 -17.82 5.71
CA SER A 247 -0.17 -16.48 6.07
C SER A 247 0.43 -15.45 5.12
N ILE A 248 -0.41 -14.82 4.30
CA ILE A 248 0.00 -13.78 3.34
C ILE A 248 -0.48 -12.42 3.84
N ARG A 249 0.44 -11.47 4.05
CA ARG A 249 0.11 -10.05 4.11
C ARG A 249 0.25 -9.45 2.73
N LYS A 250 -0.86 -8.98 2.15
CA LYS A 250 -0.88 -8.39 0.82
C LYS A 250 -0.19 -7.03 0.80
N PHE A 251 0.58 -6.77 -0.24
CA PHE A 251 1.19 -5.47 -0.47
C PHE A 251 0.15 -4.46 -0.96
N SER A 252 -0.12 -3.41 -0.18
CA SER A 252 -1.16 -2.44 -0.54
C SER A 252 -0.70 -1.47 -1.62
N ALA A 253 -1.17 -1.68 -2.85
CA ALA A 253 -0.78 -0.87 -4.01
C ALA A 253 -1.30 0.59 -3.99
N LYS A 254 -2.20 0.97 -3.07
CA LYS A 254 -2.80 2.32 -2.97
C LYS A 254 -2.21 3.09 -1.78
N PRO A 255 -1.27 4.03 -1.98
CA PRO A 255 -0.58 4.69 -0.88
C PRO A 255 -1.46 5.78 -0.23
N ILE A 256 -2.04 5.48 0.92
CA ILE A 256 -2.88 6.38 1.72
C ILE A 256 -2.11 7.69 2.08
N THR A 257 -2.81 8.83 2.13
CA THR A 257 -2.28 10.14 2.56
C THR A 257 -2.91 10.60 3.88
N LEU A 258 -2.32 11.61 4.52
CA LEU A 258 -2.93 12.27 5.69
C LEU A 258 -4.31 12.88 5.35
N ASP A 259 -4.48 13.43 4.15
CA ASP A 259 -5.78 13.92 3.66
C ASP A 259 -6.83 12.81 3.52
N MET A 260 -6.44 11.64 3.00
CA MET A 260 -7.33 10.47 2.95
C MET A 260 -7.68 10.01 4.37
N MET A 261 -6.73 9.98 5.31
CA MET A 261 -7.01 9.63 6.71
C MET A 261 -7.98 10.63 7.37
N ALA A 262 -7.85 11.93 7.10
CA ALA A 262 -8.82 12.92 7.56
C ALA A 262 -10.21 12.70 6.93
N GLY A 263 -10.28 12.47 5.62
CA GLY A 263 -11.52 12.16 4.90
C GLY A 263 -12.20 10.85 5.35
N PHE A 264 -11.43 9.88 5.84
CA PHE A 264 -11.95 8.64 6.44
C PHE A 264 -12.34 8.80 7.92
N GLY A 265 -12.10 9.96 8.54
CA GLY A 265 -12.35 10.19 9.97
C GLY A 265 -11.34 9.54 10.91
N SER A 266 -10.16 9.11 10.41
CA SER A 266 -9.05 8.58 11.22
C SER A 266 -8.24 9.65 11.96
N MET A 267 -8.45 10.93 11.63
CA MET A 267 -7.92 12.13 12.29
C MET A 267 -8.80 13.33 11.96
N SER A 268 -8.62 14.48 12.61
CA SER A 268 -9.24 15.75 12.18
C SER A 268 -8.41 16.45 11.09
N PRO A 269 -9.01 17.35 10.29
CA PRO A 269 -8.26 18.16 9.32
C PRO A 269 -7.16 19.03 9.97
N LYS A 270 -7.41 19.59 11.17
CA LYS A 270 -6.40 20.32 11.95
C LYS A 270 -5.20 19.44 12.31
N MET A 271 -5.46 18.23 12.84
CA MET A 271 -4.41 17.26 13.14
C MET A 271 -3.64 16.85 11.87
N ALA A 272 -4.34 16.66 10.73
CA ALA A 272 -3.69 16.38 9.45
C ALA A 272 -2.73 17.51 9.05
N THR A 273 -3.14 18.78 9.14
CA THR A 273 -2.27 19.94 8.87
C THR A 273 -1.05 19.98 9.78
N ALA A 274 -1.22 19.78 11.10
CA ALA A 274 -0.10 19.74 12.04
C ALA A 274 0.89 18.61 11.71
N LEU A 275 0.39 17.43 11.35
CA LEU A 275 1.23 16.28 10.96
C LEU A 275 1.95 16.49 9.61
N LYS A 276 1.31 17.15 8.64
CA LYS A 276 1.99 17.56 7.39
C LYS A 276 3.18 18.47 7.68
N ILE A 277 2.97 19.49 8.52
CA ILE A 277 4.01 20.45 8.91
C ILE A 277 5.14 19.75 9.65
N ALA A 278 4.84 18.88 10.63
CA ALA A 278 5.88 18.13 11.35
C ALA A 278 6.78 17.29 10.41
N GLY A 279 6.17 16.58 9.44
CA GLY A 279 6.92 15.80 8.45
C GLY A 279 7.82 16.65 7.56
N ALA A 280 7.33 17.81 7.11
CA ALA A 280 8.09 18.76 6.29
C ALA A 280 9.23 19.44 7.08
N CYS A 281 8.94 19.95 8.28
CA CYS A 281 9.87 20.70 9.15
C CYS A 281 10.91 19.83 9.88
N ARG A 282 11.23 18.64 9.33
CA ARG A 282 12.19 17.67 9.89
C ARG A 282 11.98 17.36 11.38
N PHE A 283 10.73 17.12 11.81
CA PHE A 283 10.49 16.61 13.17
C PHE A 283 10.89 15.14 13.26
N ASN A 284 11.58 14.77 14.33
CA ASN A 284 11.91 13.40 14.70
C ASN A 284 10.67 12.74 15.33
N ILE A 285 10.01 11.86 14.57
CA ILE A 285 8.65 11.36 14.89
C ILE A 285 8.67 9.86 15.24
N VAL A 286 8.09 9.54 16.41
CA VAL A 286 7.86 8.17 16.90
C VAL A 286 6.39 7.80 16.74
N ILE A 287 6.10 6.81 15.91
CA ILE A 287 4.73 6.35 15.65
C ILE A 287 4.45 5.11 16.51
N SER A 288 3.51 5.19 17.44
CA SER A 288 3.25 4.11 18.40
C SER A 288 1.86 3.50 18.25
N GLY A 289 1.75 2.20 18.51
CA GLY A 289 0.49 1.44 18.35
C GLY A 289 0.66 -0.07 18.32
N GLY A 290 -0.41 -0.77 18.70
CA GLY A 290 -0.47 -2.24 18.64
C GLY A 290 -0.42 -2.81 17.21
N THR A 291 -0.44 -4.13 17.10
CA THR A 291 -0.46 -4.85 15.80
C THR A 291 -1.69 -4.45 14.98
N GLY A 292 -1.52 -4.23 13.67
CA GLY A 292 -2.63 -3.89 12.77
C GLY A 292 -3.29 -2.51 13.00
N SER A 293 -2.71 -1.64 13.84
CA SER A 293 -3.19 -0.28 14.12
C SER A 293 -2.99 0.73 12.99
N GLY A 294 -2.11 0.44 12.03
CA GLY A 294 -1.77 1.33 10.91
C GLY A 294 -0.46 2.10 11.06
N LYS A 295 0.48 1.68 11.92
CA LYS A 295 1.77 2.35 12.12
C LYS A 295 2.56 2.62 10.83
N THR A 296 2.85 1.58 10.04
CA THR A 296 3.57 1.74 8.76
C THR A 296 2.78 2.58 7.76
N THR A 297 1.44 2.52 7.80
CA THR A 297 0.55 3.35 6.99
C THR A 297 0.65 4.84 7.35
N MET A 298 0.73 5.17 8.64
CA MET A 298 0.99 6.53 9.12
C MET A 298 2.39 7.00 8.69
N LEU A 299 3.41 6.16 8.86
CA LEU A 299 4.78 6.51 8.45
C LEU A 299 4.84 6.78 6.95
N ASN A 300 4.22 5.93 6.13
CA ASN A 300 4.18 6.11 4.67
C ASN A 300 3.23 7.22 4.18
N ALA A 301 2.42 7.79 5.07
CA ALA A 301 1.64 9.00 4.80
C ALA A 301 2.43 10.27 5.18
N LEU A 302 3.21 10.23 6.26
CA LEU A 302 4.14 11.27 6.69
C LEU A 302 5.36 11.40 5.76
N SER A 303 5.90 10.28 5.26
CA SER A 303 7.08 10.28 4.39
C SER A 303 6.86 11.04 3.08
N LYS A 304 5.61 11.20 2.63
CA LYS A 304 5.24 12.07 1.50
C LYS A 304 5.51 13.56 1.72
N MET A 305 5.72 13.98 2.97
CA MET A 305 6.01 15.36 3.36
C MET A 305 7.52 15.65 3.42
N ILE A 306 8.37 14.63 3.25
CA ILE A 306 9.82 14.80 3.14
C ILE A 306 10.14 15.47 1.80
N ASP A 307 11.01 16.49 1.81
CA ASP A 307 11.38 17.23 0.61
C ASP A 307 12.05 16.30 -0.45
N PRO A 308 11.69 16.41 -1.75
CA PRO A 308 12.25 15.54 -2.81
C PRO A 308 13.77 15.61 -3.01
N GLY A 309 14.45 16.65 -2.50
CA GLY A 309 15.91 16.77 -2.53
C GLY A 309 16.63 15.93 -1.48
N GLU A 310 15.93 15.44 -0.45
CA GLU A 310 16.53 14.73 0.68
C GLU A 310 16.89 13.27 0.35
N ARG A 311 18.07 12.85 0.81
CA ARG A 311 18.51 11.45 0.74
C ARG A 311 17.94 10.66 1.92
N VAL A 312 16.90 9.86 1.67
CA VAL A 312 16.20 9.10 2.72
C VAL A 312 16.59 7.63 2.67
N LEU A 313 17.06 7.08 3.78
CA LEU A 313 17.31 5.65 3.94
C LEU A 313 16.20 5.02 4.80
N THR A 314 15.50 4.01 4.27
CA THR A 314 14.56 3.19 5.05
C THR A 314 15.22 1.87 5.43
N ILE A 315 15.03 1.41 6.67
CA ILE A 315 15.55 0.14 7.18
C ILE A 315 14.38 -0.63 7.80
N GLU A 316 14.13 -1.84 7.31
CA GLU A 316 12.98 -2.66 7.70
C GLU A 316 13.37 -4.15 7.79
N ASP A 317 12.66 -4.95 8.59
CA ASP A 317 12.81 -6.42 8.54
C ASP A 317 12.38 -7.00 7.18
N ALA A 318 11.49 -6.30 6.50
CA ALA A 318 11.01 -6.59 5.16
C ALA A 318 10.39 -5.31 4.59
N ALA A 319 10.73 -4.89 3.37
CA ALA A 319 10.37 -3.56 2.86
C ALA A 319 8.86 -3.33 2.63
N GLU A 320 8.15 -2.82 3.64
CA GLU A 320 6.75 -2.36 3.58
C GLU A 320 6.66 -0.92 3.02
N LEU A 321 7.66 -0.07 3.25
CA LEU A 321 7.62 1.36 2.88
C LEU A 321 7.81 1.59 1.37
N ARG A 322 7.14 2.62 0.86
CA ARG A 322 7.20 3.11 -0.53
C ARG A 322 7.23 4.63 -0.51
N LEU A 323 8.43 5.18 -0.50
CA LEU A 323 8.68 6.62 -0.56
C LEU A 323 8.56 7.14 -2.00
N GLN A 324 8.37 8.46 -2.13
CA GLN A 324 8.22 9.15 -3.41
C GLN A 324 9.42 10.05 -3.73
N GLN A 325 10.33 10.21 -2.78
CA GLN A 325 11.58 10.97 -2.90
C GLN A 325 12.50 10.29 -3.91
N PRO A 326 12.97 10.99 -4.97
CA PRO A 326 13.89 10.44 -5.97
C PRO A 326 15.18 9.85 -5.40
N HIS A 327 15.62 10.32 -4.23
CA HIS A 327 16.87 9.90 -3.58
C HIS A 327 16.64 8.91 -2.41
N TRP A 328 15.58 8.11 -2.48
CA TRP A 328 15.31 7.04 -1.53
C TRP A 328 16.20 5.81 -1.75
N LEU A 329 16.71 5.22 -0.66
CA LEU A 329 17.40 3.93 -0.65
C LEU A 329 16.77 3.00 0.41
N PRO A 330 16.04 1.95 0.00
CA PRO A 330 15.59 0.91 0.91
C PRO A 330 16.72 -0.06 1.28
N LEU A 331 16.78 -0.40 2.56
CA LEU A 331 17.62 -1.43 3.16
C LEU A 331 16.72 -2.42 3.91
N GLU A 332 17.07 -3.70 3.85
CA GLU A 332 16.29 -4.79 4.45
C GLU A 332 17.22 -5.68 5.28
N THR A 333 16.75 -6.17 6.43
CA THR A 333 17.54 -7.09 7.26
C THR A 333 17.76 -8.43 6.54
N ARG A 334 18.73 -9.20 7.04
CA ARG A 334 18.90 -10.59 6.61
C ARG A 334 18.86 -11.49 7.85
N PRO A 335 17.83 -12.33 8.03
CA PRO A 335 17.87 -13.34 9.09
C PRO A 335 19.02 -14.32 8.83
N ALA A 336 19.48 -14.98 9.89
CA ALA A 336 20.50 -16.02 9.80
C ALA A 336 20.13 -17.14 8.79
N ASN A 337 21.14 -17.86 8.31
CA ASN A 337 20.93 -19.15 7.66
C ASN A 337 20.56 -20.23 8.70
N LEU A 338 20.28 -21.46 8.24
CA LEU A 338 19.92 -22.59 9.09
C LEU A 338 21.03 -23.01 10.09
N GLU A 339 22.25 -22.51 9.90
CA GLU A 339 23.43 -22.77 10.75
C GLU A 339 23.64 -21.65 11.78
N GLY A 340 22.73 -20.66 11.86
CA GLY A 340 22.83 -19.50 12.75
C GLY A 340 23.81 -18.42 12.27
N GLN A 341 24.27 -18.48 11.01
CA GLN A 341 25.30 -17.60 10.47
C GLN A 341 24.74 -16.53 9.52
N GLY A 342 25.48 -15.42 9.40
CA GLY A 342 25.24 -14.41 8.37
C GLY A 342 24.02 -13.50 8.61
N GLU A 343 23.51 -13.41 9.84
CA GLU A 343 22.52 -12.40 10.20
C GLU A 343 23.04 -10.98 9.92
N ILE A 344 22.14 -10.09 9.51
CA ILE A 344 22.36 -8.64 9.40
C ILE A 344 21.14 -7.97 10.03
N SER A 345 21.29 -7.47 11.26
CA SER A 345 20.19 -6.91 12.04
C SER A 345 19.83 -5.48 11.60
N ILE A 346 18.68 -4.96 12.08
CA ILE A 346 18.34 -3.53 11.93
C ILE A 346 19.48 -2.66 12.45
N ARG A 347 20.07 -3.03 13.61
CA ARG A 347 21.14 -2.28 14.28
C ARG A 347 22.40 -2.15 13.42
N ASP A 348 22.77 -3.21 12.70
CA ASP A 348 23.93 -3.20 11.79
C ASP A 348 23.68 -2.28 10.60
N LEU A 349 22.45 -2.29 10.08
CA LEU A 349 22.02 -1.39 9.02
C LEU A 349 21.96 0.08 9.46
N VAL A 350 21.54 0.39 10.70
CA VAL A 350 21.62 1.79 11.22
C VAL A 350 23.08 2.26 11.29
N LYS A 351 23.95 1.45 11.89
CA LYS A 351 25.39 1.75 12.01
C LYS A 351 26.08 1.88 10.65
N ASN A 352 25.60 1.17 9.63
CA ASN A 352 26.06 1.34 8.26
C ASN A 352 25.48 2.61 7.61
N ALA A 353 24.17 2.86 7.75
CA ALA A 353 23.45 3.99 7.16
C ALA A 353 24.04 5.35 7.57
N LEU A 354 24.52 5.50 8.82
CA LEU A 354 25.24 6.70 9.29
C LEU A 354 26.49 7.04 8.45
N ARG A 355 27.09 6.07 7.74
CA ARG A 355 28.22 6.30 6.81
C ARG A 355 27.79 6.57 5.37
N MET A 356 26.50 6.42 5.05
CA MET A 356 25.94 6.53 3.70
C MET A 356 25.40 7.94 3.39
N ARG A 357 25.74 8.92 4.24
CA ARG A 357 25.30 10.33 4.21
C ARG A 357 23.79 10.49 3.96
N PRO A 358 22.90 9.98 4.84
CA PRO A 358 21.47 10.29 4.76
C PRO A 358 21.21 11.75 5.17
N ASP A 359 20.12 12.32 4.68
CA ASP A 359 19.43 13.43 5.35
C ASP A 359 18.53 12.89 6.47
N ARG A 360 17.84 11.77 6.22
CA ARG A 360 16.96 11.08 7.17
C ARG A 360 17.19 9.58 7.18
N ILE A 361 17.10 8.97 8.36
CA ILE A 361 16.98 7.52 8.55
C ILE A 361 15.54 7.22 9.00
N ILE A 362 14.96 6.15 8.46
CA ILE A 362 13.60 5.71 8.78
C ILE A 362 13.65 4.23 9.16
N LEU A 363 13.17 3.88 10.36
CA LEU A 363 13.06 2.49 10.80
C LEU A 363 11.61 2.03 10.73
N GLY A 364 11.34 0.95 9.99
CA GLY A 364 9.98 0.39 9.88
C GLY A 364 9.40 0.00 11.23
N GLU A 365 10.22 -0.59 12.11
CA GLU A 365 9.89 -0.87 13.50
C GLU A 365 11.16 -0.87 14.37
N ILE A 366 11.05 -0.47 15.64
CA ILE A 366 12.07 -0.65 16.69
C ILE A 366 11.54 -1.69 17.69
N ARG A 367 12.39 -2.67 18.00
CA ARG A 367 12.11 -3.79 18.90
C ARG A 367 13.17 -3.98 19.99
N GLY A 368 14.39 -3.45 19.83
CA GLY A 368 15.50 -3.67 20.74
C GLY A 368 16.63 -2.64 20.65
N SER A 369 17.88 -3.12 20.77
CA SER A 369 19.07 -2.28 21.03
C SER A 369 19.42 -1.26 19.93
N GLU A 370 18.87 -1.39 18.72
CA GLU A 370 18.92 -0.38 17.66
C GLU A 370 18.26 0.95 18.03
N CYS A 371 17.39 0.97 19.07
CA CYS A 371 16.82 2.21 19.60
C CYS A 371 17.90 3.22 20.02
N PHE A 372 19.05 2.76 20.56
CA PHE A 372 20.15 3.63 20.95
C PHE A 372 20.86 4.25 19.73
N ASP A 373 21.13 3.43 18.72
CA ASP A 373 21.75 3.88 17.48
C ASP A 373 20.82 4.83 16.70
N MET A 374 19.50 4.64 16.77
CA MET A 374 18.49 5.54 16.19
C MET A 374 18.36 6.89 16.91
N LEU A 375 18.30 6.89 18.24
CA LEU A 375 18.33 8.12 19.05
C LEU A 375 19.63 8.90 18.80
N SER A 376 20.75 8.19 18.66
CA SER A 376 22.03 8.79 18.27
C SER A 376 21.94 9.42 16.88
N ALA A 377 21.31 8.77 15.89
CA ALA A 377 21.11 9.35 14.55
C ALA A 377 20.28 10.64 14.58
N MET A 378 19.12 10.61 15.27
CA MET A 378 18.21 11.74 15.46
C MET A 378 18.91 12.98 16.04
N ASN A 379 19.85 12.80 16.96
CA ASN A 379 20.61 13.89 17.63
C ASN A 379 21.94 14.24 16.92
N THR A 380 22.33 13.54 15.84
CA THR A 380 23.61 13.77 15.13
C THR A 380 23.41 14.23 13.68
N GLY A 381 22.46 15.13 13.47
CA GLY A 381 22.26 15.82 12.19
C GLY A 381 21.44 15.06 11.15
N HIS A 382 20.73 14.01 11.55
CA HIS A 382 19.75 13.29 10.71
C HIS A 382 18.31 13.71 11.08
N ASP A 383 18.08 15.01 11.26
CA ASP A 383 16.78 15.58 11.63
C ASP A 383 15.66 15.19 10.66
N GLY A 384 14.49 14.90 11.22
CA GLY A 384 13.32 14.43 10.46
C GLY A 384 13.24 12.92 10.34
N SER A 385 14.13 12.19 11.02
CA SER A 385 14.17 10.74 11.08
C SER A 385 12.93 10.18 11.80
N MET A 386 12.41 9.04 11.35
CA MET A 386 11.14 8.49 11.85
C MET A 386 11.25 7.02 12.20
N CYS A 387 10.45 6.57 13.16
CA CYS A 387 10.34 5.15 13.47
C CYS A 387 8.92 4.74 13.88
N THR A 388 8.65 3.43 13.90
CA THR A 388 7.47 2.88 14.59
C THR A 388 7.85 1.98 15.76
N LEU A 389 7.00 1.88 16.78
CA LEU A 389 7.17 0.93 17.89
C LEU A 389 5.84 0.45 18.48
N HIS A 390 5.85 -0.67 19.19
CA HIS A 390 4.64 -1.22 19.83
C HIS A 390 4.39 -0.65 21.24
N SER A 391 3.36 0.17 21.40
CA SER A 391 2.83 0.56 22.72
C SER A 391 1.35 0.96 22.66
N ASN A 392 0.71 1.08 23.83
CA ASN A 392 -0.70 1.43 23.99
C ASN A 392 -0.91 2.91 24.40
N SER A 393 0.16 3.67 24.69
CA SER A 393 0.10 5.10 25.00
C SER A 393 1.45 5.82 24.76
N PRO A 394 1.48 7.13 24.48
CA PRO A 394 2.73 7.89 24.33
C PRO A 394 3.70 7.75 25.53
N ARG A 395 3.18 7.64 26.76
CA ARG A 395 4.00 7.42 27.96
C ARG A 395 4.61 6.03 28.01
N GLU A 396 3.89 5.00 27.54
CA GLU A 396 4.44 3.64 27.39
C GLU A 396 5.48 3.57 26.26
N ALA A 397 5.32 4.37 25.19
CA ALA A 397 6.31 4.47 24.12
C ALA A 397 7.67 4.93 24.65
N LEU A 398 7.71 6.03 25.41
CA LEU A 398 8.93 6.53 26.06
C LEU A 398 9.56 5.47 26.98
N ALA A 399 8.76 4.85 27.87
CA ALA A 399 9.24 3.80 28.77
C ALA A 399 9.75 2.55 28.02
N ARG A 400 9.21 2.24 26.83
CA ARG A 400 9.76 1.17 25.97
C ARG A 400 11.07 1.57 25.33
N MET A 401 11.23 2.81 24.86
CA MET A 401 12.51 3.29 24.32
C MET A 401 13.61 3.23 25.38
N GLU A 402 13.32 3.62 26.63
CA GLU A 402 14.24 3.44 27.76
C GLU A 402 14.67 1.97 27.93
N ASN A 403 13.71 1.05 27.96
CA ASN A 403 13.97 -0.38 28.10
C ASN A 403 14.75 -0.95 26.90
N MET A 404 14.44 -0.54 25.67
CA MET A 404 15.13 -0.96 24.45
C MET A 404 16.59 -0.51 24.42
N VAL A 405 16.90 0.69 24.91
CA VAL A 405 18.30 1.13 25.09
C VAL A 405 19.00 0.32 26.19
N MET A 406 18.33 0.02 27.30
CA MET A 406 18.86 -0.83 28.37
C MET A 406 19.05 -2.32 27.97
N MET A 407 18.48 -2.76 26.85
CA MET A 407 18.79 -4.06 26.23
C MET A 407 20.09 -4.06 25.42
N SER A 408 20.74 -2.92 25.23
CA SER A 408 22.07 -2.86 24.62
C SER A 408 23.17 -3.18 25.63
N ASP A 409 24.31 -3.63 25.14
CA ASP A 409 25.52 -3.94 25.93
C ASP A 409 26.14 -2.69 26.62
N ILE A 410 25.63 -1.50 26.30
CA ILE A 410 26.15 -0.22 26.75
C ILE A 410 25.47 0.16 28.06
N LYS A 411 26.24 0.15 29.16
CA LYS A 411 25.76 0.52 30.50
C LYS A 411 25.60 2.04 30.66
N VAL A 412 24.59 2.60 29.99
CA VAL A 412 24.19 4.01 30.14
C VAL A 412 23.28 4.17 31.38
N PRO A 413 23.52 5.16 32.28
CA PRO A 413 22.60 5.46 33.37
C PRO A 413 21.22 5.87 32.86
N LYS A 414 20.14 5.40 33.50
CA LYS A 414 18.76 5.69 33.03
C LYS A 414 18.51 7.18 32.76
N GLU A 415 18.93 8.08 33.65
CA GLU A 415 18.73 9.53 33.46
C GLU A 415 19.33 10.05 32.14
N ALA A 416 20.51 9.53 31.74
CA ALA A 416 21.14 9.90 30.47
C ALA A 416 20.40 9.29 29.26
N ILE A 417 19.80 8.10 29.40
CA ILE A 417 18.89 7.53 28.39
C ILE A 417 17.63 8.39 28.26
N SER A 418 16.99 8.74 29.38
CA SER A 418 15.79 9.56 29.41
C SER A 418 16.05 10.96 28.81
N ARG A 419 17.22 11.55 29.08
CA ARG A 419 17.69 12.80 28.47
C ARG A 419 17.91 12.64 26.96
N GLN A 420 18.63 11.61 26.54
CA GLN A 420 18.83 11.35 25.11
C GLN A 420 17.49 11.16 24.36
N ILE A 421 16.48 10.51 24.96
CA ILE A 421 15.14 10.41 24.36
C ILE A 421 14.47 11.80 24.28
N ALA A 422 14.51 12.58 25.37
CA ALA A 422 13.90 13.91 25.44
C ALA A 422 14.54 14.93 24.48
N ASP A 423 15.85 14.84 24.24
CA ASP A 423 16.59 15.71 23.34
C ASP A 423 16.43 15.30 21.86
N SER A 424 16.09 14.02 21.58
CA SER A 424 16.09 13.46 20.21
C SER A 424 14.70 13.36 19.55
N VAL A 425 13.63 13.18 20.34
CA VAL A 425 12.27 12.95 19.81
C VAL A 425 11.46 14.23 19.91
N ASP A 426 11.01 14.79 18.79
CA ASP A 426 10.12 15.97 18.81
C ASP A 426 8.67 15.56 19.14
N MET A 427 8.19 14.45 18.55
CA MET A 427 6.76 14.10 18.56
C MET A 427 6.47 12.61 18.57
N ILE A 428 5.44 12.22 19.32
CA ILE A 428 4.88 10.87 19.39
C ILE A 428 3.46 10.88 18.84
N ILE A 429 3.17 9.98 17.89
CA ILE A 429 1.85 9.82 17.27
C ILE A 429 1.29 8.45 17.67
N GLN A 430 0.24 8.42 18.49
CA GLN A 430 -0.42 7.17 18.90
C GLN A 430 -1.53 6.81 17.92
N VAL A 431 -1.40 5.67 17.24
CA VAL A 431 -2.46 5.04 16.44
C VAL A 431 -3.04 3.82 17.15
N LYS A 432 -4.34 3.57 16.96
CA LYS A 432 -5.06 2.39 17.49
C LYS A 432 -6.07 1.86 16.47
N ARG A 433 -6.23 0.54 16.41
CA ARG A 433 -7.40 -0.15 15.87
C ARG A 433 -8.41 -0.26 17.01
N LEU A 434 -9.61 0.27 16.85
CA LEU A 434 -10.67 0.24 17.86
C LEU A 434 -11.58 -0.98 17.67
N ARG A 435 -12.52 -1.22 18.61
CA ARG A 435 -13.41 -2.41 18.57
C ARG A 435 -14.35 -2.46 17.35
N ASP A 436 -14.68 -1.31 16.77
CA ASP A 436 -15.45 -1.19 15.52
C ASP A 436 -14.63 -1.54 14.26
N GLY A 437 -13.33 -1.83 14.41
CA GLY A 437 -12.38 -2.07 13.34
C GLY A 437 -11.73 -0.80 12.77
N SER A 438 -12.19 0.40 13.16
CA SER A 438 -11.63 1.66 12.67
C SER A 438 -10.21 1.88 13.17
N ARG A 439 -9.34 2.40 12.30
CA ARG A 439 -7.98 2.83 12.63
C ARG A 439 -8.00 4.35 12.84
N ARG A 440 -7.59 4.83 14.02
CA ARG A 440 -7.61 6.26 14.39
C ARG A 440 -6.32 6.69 15.08
N VAL A 441 -5.94 7.95 14.92
CA VAL A 441 -4.90 8.60 15.75
C VAL A 441 -5.56 9.00 17.06
N THR A 442 -5.17 8.39 18.18
CA THR A 442 -5.81 8.69 19.48
C THR A 442 -5.11 9.80 20.25
N ASN A 443 -3.82 10.03 20.01
CA ASN A 443 -3.02 11.05 20.69
C ASN A 443 -1.94 11.57 19.72
N VAL A 444 -1.71 12.87 19.72
CA VAL A 444 -0.50 13.49 19.17
C VAL A 444 0.13 14.29 20.29
N THR A 445 1.37 13.96 20.63
CA THR A 445 2.04 14.39 21.86
C THR A 445 3.45 14.85 21.50
N GLU A 446 3.80 16.10 21.80
CA GLU A 446 5.19 16.56 21.69
C GLU A 446 5.96 16.26 22.98
N VAL A 447 7.27 16.05 22.86
CA VAL A 447 8.19 15.94 23.99
C VAL A 447 8.84 17.31 24.21
N ILE A 448 8.88 17.79 25.45
CA ILE A 448 9.27 19.19 25.75
C ILE A 448 10.58 19.29 26.55
N GLY A 449 11.25 18.17 26.81
CA GLY A 449 12.46 18.08 27.63
C GLY A 449 12.26 17.23 28.89
N MET A 450 12.91 17.61 29.99
CA MET A 450 12.88 16.88 31.26
C MET A 450 12.59 17.78 32.47
N GLU A 451 11.94 17.20 33.48
CA GLU A 451 11.86 17.73 34.84
C GLU A 451 12.49 16.70 35.78
N GLY A 452 13.69 17.01 36.29
CA GLY A 452 14.51 16.05 37.03
C GLY A 452 14.80 14.80 36.18
N PRO A 453 14.46 13.58 36.67
CA PRO A 453 14.64 12.33 35.93
C PRO A 453 13.45 11.96 35.02
N VAL A 454 12.43 12.81 34.90
CA VAL A 454 11.18 12.51 34.16
C VAL A 454 11.15 13.25 32.83
N ILE A 455 10.88 12.53 31.73
CA ILE A 455 10.59 13.12 30.42
C ILE A 455 9.22 13.79 30.47
N VAL A 456 9.14 15.08 30.12
CA VAL A 456 7.90 15.85 30.11
C VAL A 456 7.35 15.94 28.69
N THR A 457 6.03 15.88 28.56
CA THR A 457 5.32 15.84 27.28
C THR A 457 4.08 16.72 27.31
N GLN A 458 3.76 17.38 26.19
CA GLN A 458 2.52 18.12 26.00
C GLN A 458 1.63 17.40 24.98
N GLU A 459 0.37 17.14 25.33
CA GLU A 459 -0.61 16.62 24.38
C GLU A 459 -1.15 17.77 23.53
N LEU A 460 -1.04 17.66 22.20
CA LEU A 460 -1.53 18.65 21.24
C LEU A 460 -2.93 18.30 20.74
N PHE A 461 -3.16 17.00 20.47
CA PHE A 461 -4.44 16.47 20.02
C PHE A 461 -4.79 15.15 20.72
N LYS A 462 -6.07 14.95 20.98
CA LYS A 462 -6.62 13.77 21.65
C LYS A 462 -7.92 13.32 20.97
N PHE A 463 -8.11 12.01 20.81
CA PHE A 463 -9.41 11.43 20.49
C PHE A 463 -10.18 11.12 21.77
N GLU A 464 -11.38 11.67 21.91
CA GLU A 464 -12.29 11.35 23.01
C GLU A 464 -13.45 10.51 22.49
N TYR A 465 -13.63 9.33 23.09
CA TYR A 465 -14.84 8.52 22.91
C TYR A 465 -16.02 9.29 23.51
N LEU A 466 -17.11 9.39 22.74
CA LEU A 466 -18.36 9.98 23.20
C LEU A 466 -19.41 8.88 23.41
N ASP A 467 -19.65 8.04 22.41
CA ASP A 467 -20.69 7.00 22.43
C ASP A 467 -20.44 5.89 21.39
N GLU A 468 -21.37 4.94 21.26
CA GLU A 468 -21.37 3.88 20.24
C GLU A 468 -22.76 3.76 19.60
N SER A 469 -22.82 3.65 18.26
CA SER A 469 -24.09 3.42 17.57
C SER A 469 -24.64 2.01 17.83
N ALA A 470 -25.93 1.79 17.58
CA ALA A 470 -26.56 0.47 17.68
C ALA A 470 -25.83 -0.63 16.86
N ASP A 471 -25.18 -0.25 15.76
CA ASP A 471 -24.38 -1.14 14.90
C ASP A 471 -22.94 -1.42 15.41
N GLY A 472 -22.59 -0.94 16.61
CA GLY A 472 -21.25 -1.09 17.19
C GLY A 472 -20.18 -0.18 16.55
N LYS A 473 -20.56 0.97 15.98
CA LYS A 473 -19.63 1.97 15.43
C LYS A 473 -19.31 3.03 16.47
N ILE A 474 -18.02 3.31 16.69
CA ILE A 474 -17.61 4.27 17.72
C ILE A 474 -17.83 5.71 17.26
N ILE A 475 -18.51 6.47 18.10
CA ILE A 475 -18.72 7.91 17.99
C ILE A 475 -17.74 8.59 18.95
N GLY A 476 -17.02 9.59 18.44
CA GLY A 476 -16.02 10.31 19.21
C GLY A 476 -15.42 11.45 18.41
N GLU A 477 -14.81 12.40 19.12
CA GLU A 477 -14.31 13.65 18.55
C GLU A 477 -12.79 13.80 18.75
N TYR A 478 -12.18 14.64 17.91
CA TYR A 478 -10.75 14.97 18.01
C TYR A 478 -10.62 16.38 18.59
N ARG A 479 -10.26 16.46 19.87
CA ARG A 479 -9.97 17.73 20.53
C ARG A 479 -8.52 18.14 20.24
N ALA A 480 -8.34 19.38 19.80
CA ALA A 480 -7.08 20.08 19.98
C ALA A 480 -7.04 20.59 21.43
N MET A 481 -5.88 20.59 22.07
CA MET A 481 -5.76 20.95 23.50
C MET A 481 -5.71 22.48 23.72
N GLY A 482 -5.66 23.28 22.66
CA GLY A 482 -5.64 24.75 22.76
C GLY A 482 -4.31 25.32 23.26
N LEU A 483 -3.23 24.52 23.19
CA LEU A 483 -1.91 24.84 23.73
C LEU A 483 -0.99 25.30 22.60
N ARG A 484 -0.14 26.31 22.89
CA ARG A 484 0.96 26.70 22.01
C ARG A 484 1.98 25.55 21.99
N PRO A 485 2.33 24.98 20.83
CA PRO A 485 3.36 23.95 20.76
C PRO A 485 4.73 24.48 21.20
N TYR A 486 5.48 23.70 21.95
CA TYR A 486 6.90 23.97 22.26
C TYR A 486 7.76 23.78 21.00
N SER A 487 7.43 22.79 20.18
CA SER A 487 8.07 22.49 18.89
C SER A 487 7.87 23.56 17.79
N ILE A 488 7.15 24.65 18.08
CA ILE A 488 6.87 25.74 17.13
C ILE A 488 8.14 26.40 16.56
N ASP A 489 9.21 26.53 17.34
CA ASP A 489 10.46 27.14 16.85
C ASP A 489 11.23 26.24 15.87
N LYS A 490 10.91 24.92 15.82
CA LYS A 490 11.37 24.04 14.74
C LYS A 490 10.56 24.28 13.46
N ALA A 491 9.23 24.37 13.56
CA ALA A 491 8.37 24.75 12.42
C ALA A 491 8.71 26.14 11.84
N LYS A 492 9.15 27.08 12.70
CA LYS A 492 9.56 28.43 12.33
C LYS A 492 10.77 28.48 11.40
N GLN A 493 11.73 27.57 11.57
CA GLN A 493 12.93 27.50 10.73
C GLN A 493 12.61 27.20 9.26
N PHE A 494 11.44 26.59 9.00
CA PHE A 494 10.92 26.28 7.67
C PHE A 494 9.77 27.22 7.24
N GLY A 495 9.43 28.24 8.05
CA GLY A 495 8.38 29.22 7.73
C GLY A 495 6.93 28.76 7.97
N PHE A 496 6.73 27.71 8.78
CA PHE A 496 5.39 27.13 9.05
C PHE A 496 4.87 27.37 10.48
N ASP A 497 5.49 28.25 11.28
CA ASP A 497 5.14 28.47 12.69
C ASP A 497 3.68 28.93 12.89
N GLN A 498 3.21 29.90 12.11
CA GLN A 498 1.82 30.37 12.20
C GLN A 498 0.82 29.26 11.82
N ALA A 499 1.05 28.54 10.72
CA ALA A 499 0.17 27.45 10.28
C ALA A 499 0.15 26.26 11.26
N PHE A 500 1.28 26.01 11.94
CA PHE A 500 1.38 24.98 12.98
C PHE A 500 0.61 25.39 14.25
N LEU A 501 0.71 26.67 14.64
CA LEU A 501 -0.03 27.22 15.77
C LEU A 501 -1.54 27.20 15.51
N GLU A 502 -2.00 27.66 14.34
CA GLU A 502 -3.42 27.67 13.94
C GLU A 502 -4.03 26.26 13.81
N ALA A 503 -3.20 25.22 13.65
CA ALA A 503 -3.63 23.83 13.68
C ALA A 503 -3.77 23.26 15.10
N CYS A 504 -2.95 23.69 16.06
CA CYS A 504 -2.91 23.16 17.43
C CYS A 504 -3.77 23.94 18.44
N LEU A 505 -4.13 25.19 18.10
CA LEU A 505 -5.27 25.93 18.68
C LEU A 505 -6.58 25.47 18.02
#